data_AF-F4QM02-F1
#
_entry.id   AF-F4QM02-F1
#
_cell.length_a   1.000
_cell.length_b   1.000
_cell.length_c   1.000
_cell.angle_alpha   90.00
_cell.angle_beta   90.00
_cell.angle_gamma   90.00
#
_symmetry.space_group_name_H-M   'P 1'
#
loop_
_entity.id
_entity.type
_entity.pdbx_description
1 polymer ?
#
loop_
_entity_poly.entity_id
_entity_poly.type
_entity_poly.pdbx_seq_one_letter_code
_entity_poly.pdbx_strand_id
1 'polypeptide(L)'
;MLSRITGFLLGPHTMQFTFLFLVILYGLFFETGILQDHYLFYSLRDPRPLFWWPVRTLVVMVGLIGVSIVLFILSRTQWRETVRGWAAGLLAIGVVVMLSAIALDTTSGVAVYSDRAESRILTFKGYQTESLPYSQVRYVTLGCKVAQTRGTEEAQVFYALHGDHGVTVDLQQGLVKRAPDSTWLKAVHTADSVLPALSVRREVEPRPDSASQYKGCVERFRRQQSDADKALVTEIFERPEITTLL
;
A
#
# COMPACT_ATOMS: atom_id res chain seq x y z
N MET A 1 7.29 -42.07 -5.35
CA MET A 1 6.36 -41.01 -4.88
C MET A 1 6.54 -39.68 -5.61
N LEU A 2 7.77 -39.18 -5.82
CA LEU A 2 8.01 -37.94 -6.59
C LEU A 2 7.42 -37.93 -8.01
N SER A 3 7.45 -39.04 -8.76
CA SER A 3 6.92 -39.05 -10.15
C SER A 3 5.39 -38.98 -10.24
N ARG A 4 4.67 -39.38 -9.17
CA ARG A 4 3.21 -39.22 -9.11
C ARG A 4 2.81 -37.79 -8.74
N ILE A 5 3.63 -37.09 -7.96
CA ILE A 5 3.42 -35.68 -7.60
C ILE A 5 3.69 -34.76 -8.81
N THR A 6 4.75 -35.02 -9.58
CA THR A 6 5.02 -34.28 -10.82
C THR A 6 3.96 -34.51 -11.89
N GLY A 7 3.48 -35.75 -12.07
CA GLY A 7 2.37 -36.05 -12.98
C GLY A 7 1.06 -35.34 -12.62
N PHE A 8 0.81 -35.12 -11.31
CA PHE A 8 -0.36 -34.39 -10.83
C PHE A 8 -0.20 -32.88 -11.01
N LEU A 9 0.97 -32.30 -10.71
CA LEU A 9 1.23 -30.85 -10.84
C LEU A 9 1.38 -30.36 -12.29
N LEU A 10 1.84 -31.22 -13.21
CA LEU A 10 2.18 -30.84 -14.59
C LEU A 10 1.07 -31.15 -15.62
N GLY A 11 -0.10 -31.60 -15.17
CA GLY A 11 -1.27 -31.76 -16.01
C GLY A 11 -1.76 -30.40 -16.56
N PRO A 12 -2.40 -30.38 -17.73
CA PRO A 12 -2.79 -29.13 -18.40
C PRO A 12 -3.84 -28.32 -17.63
N HIS A 13 -4.72 -29.00 -16.89
CA HIS A 13 -5.65 -28.35 -15.97
C HIS A 13 -4.97 -27.95 -14.67
N THR A 14 -3.93 -28.68 -14.24
CA THR A 14 -3.25 -28.44 -12.97
C THR A 14 -2.22 -27.33 -13.02
N MET A 15 -1.51 -27.07 -14.13
CA MET A 15 -0.61 -25.90 -14.23
C MET A 15 -1.37 -24.57 -14.11
N GLN A 16 -2.51 -24.45 -14.80
CA GLN A 16 -3.38 -23.28 -14.69
C GLN A 16 -3.90 -23.13 -13.26
N PHE A 17 -4.30 -24.25 -12.64
CA PHE A 17 -4.78 -24.27 -11.26
C PHE A 17 -3.68 -23.86 -10.28
N THR A 18 -2.45 -24.35 -10.45
CA THR A 18 -1.29 -23.99 -9.62
C THR A 18 -0.98 -22.51 -9.77
N PHE A 19 -0.96 -21.94 -10.98
CA PHE A 19 -0.67 -20.51 -11.14
C PHE A 19 -1.80 -19.63 -10.61
N LEU A 20 -3.06 -19.97 -10.88
CA LEU A 20 -4.22 -19.27 -10.30
C LEU A 20 -4.19 -19.34 -8.77
N PHE A 21 -3.89 -20.52 -8.22
CA PHE A 21 -3.73 -20.73 -6.78
C PHE A 21 -2.58 -19.88 -6.22
N LEU A 22 -1.47 -19.75 -6.95
CA LEU A 22 -0.35 -18.90 -6.57
C LEU A 22 -0.71 -17.40 -6.61
N VAL A 23 -1.50 -16.94 -7.59
CA VAL A 23 -2.03 -15.56 -7.63
C VAL A 23 -3.01 -15.32 -6.48
N ILE A 24 -3.85 -16.31 -6.14
CA ILE A 24 -4.74 -16.26 -4.98
C ILE A 24 -3.92 -16.22 -3.69
N LEU A 25 -2.90 -17.06 -3.55
CA LEU A 25 -1.97 -17.04 -2.43
C LEU A 25 -1.26 -15.70 -2.33
N TYR A 26 -0.80 -15.12 -3.43
CA TYR A 26 -0.25 -13.76 -3.42
C TYR A 26 -1.28 -12.75 -2.92
N GLY A 27 -2.53 -12.84 -3.40
CA GLY A 27 -3.65 -12.07 -2.87
C GLY A 27 -3.79 -12.22 -1.36
N LEU A 28 -3.84 -13.46 -0.87
CA LEU A 28 -4.01 -13.79 0.55
C LEU A 28 -2.82 -13.37 1.40
N PHE A 29 -1.57 -13.58 0.98
CA PHE A 29 -0.38 -13.13 1.71
C PHE A 29 -0.32 -11.62 1.82
N PHE A 30 -0.75 -10.93 0.76
CA PHE A 30 -0.88 -9.49 0.77
C PHE A 30 -2.02 -9.08 1.74
N GLU A 31 -3.22 -9.67 1.66
CA GLU A 31 -4.36 -9.33 2.53
C GLU A 31 -4.17 -9.70 4.02
N THR A 32 -3.43 -10.77 4.33
CA THR A 32 -3.25 -11.26 5.71
C THR A 32 -2.23 -10.47 6.52
N GLY A 33 -1.51 -9.53 5.89
CA GLY A 33 -0.52 -8.70 6.58
C GLY A 33 0.74 -9.45 7.03
N ILE A 34 0.86 -10.76 6.78
CA ILE A 34 2.03 -11.59 7.16
C ILE A 34 3.33 -11.00 6.63
N LEU A 35 3.26 -10.38 5.45
CA LEU A 35 4.43 -9.75 4.88
C LEU A 35 4.91 -8.59 5.78
N GLN A 36 4.04 -7.85 6.51
CA GLN A 36 4.32 -6.58 7.23
C GLN A 36 5.51 -6.66 8.19
N ASP A 37 5.76 -7.83 8.74
CA ASP A 37 6.84 -8.07 9.69
C ASP A 37 8.17 -8.48 9.04
N HIS A 38 8.20 -8.80 7.74
CA HIS A 38 9.33 -9.48 7.06
C HIS A 38 9.95 -8.66 5.91
N TYR A 39 9.78 -7.34 5.94
CA TYR A 39 10.00 -6.50 4.76
C TYR A 39 11.44 -6.01 4.52
N LEU A 40 11.81 -6.00 3.23
CA LEU A 40 13.11 -5.58 2.70
C LEU A 40 13.25 -4.06 2.52
N PHE A 41 12.16 -3.29 2.68
CA PHE A 41 12.09 -1.84 2.41
C PHE A 41 13.25 -1.06 3.04
N TYR A 42 13.58 -1.36 4.29
CA TYR A 42 14.64 -0.70 5.08
C TYR A 42 15.96 -1.48 5.12
N SER A 43 15.94 -2.78 4.79
CA SER A 43 17.07 -3.71 5.00
C SER A 43 18.34 -3.40 4.18
N LEU A 44 18.27 -2.47 3.21
CA LEU A 44 19.35 -2.22 2.26
C LEU A 44 20.25 -1.03 2.62
N ARG A 45 19.85 -0.14 3.54
CA ARG A 45 20.70 1.01 3.93
C ARG A 45 20.26 1.80 5.17
N ASP A 46 18.99 1.70 5.56
CA ASP A 46 18.38 2.61 6.52
C ASP A 46 18.01 1.91 7.83
N PRO A 47 17.91 2.66 8.95
CA PRO A 47 17.39 2.11 10.20
C PRO A 47 15.95 1.62 10.00
N ARG A 48 15.47 0.75 10.88
CA ARG A 48 14.06 0.31 10.84
C ARG A 48 13.15 1.53 11.02
N PRO A 49 12.17 1.78 10.13
CA PRO A 49 11.22 2.87 10.29
C PRO A 49 10.34 2.64 11.53
N LEU A 50 9.84 3.73 12.11
CA LEU A 50 8.90 3.68 13.23
C LEU A 50 7.58 3.04 12.79
N PHE A 51 7.13 3.40 11.58
CA PHE A 51 5.95 2.82 10.95
C PHE A 51 6.22 2.58 9.47
N TRP A 52 5.70 1.49 8.95
CA TRP A 52 5.79 1.18 7.53
C TRP A 52 4.63 0.31 7.10
N TRP A 53 4.11 0.54 5.89
CA TRP A 53 3.11 -0.31 5.29
C TRP A 53 3.28 -0.42 3.77
N PRO A 54 2.96 -1.58 3.18
CA PRO A 54 3.15 -1.82 1.76
C PRO A 54 2.11 -1.11 0.92
N VAL A 55 2.50 -0.75 -0.30
CA VAL A 55 1.59 -0.26 -1.34
C VAL A 55 1.55 -1.28 -2.47
N ARG A 56 0.34 -1.78 -2.80
CA ARG A 56 0.16 -2.67 -3.94
C ARG A 56 0.39 -1.90 -5.21
N THR A 57 1.26 -2.40 -6.06
CA THR A 57 1.46 -1.77 -7.36
C THR A 57 0.61 -2.44 -8.43
N LEU A 58 -0.05 -1.62 -9.25
CA LEU A 58 -0.80 -2.09 -10.41
C LEU A 58 0.13 -2.82 -11.40
N VAL A 59 1.40 -2.41 -11.47
CA VAL A 59 2.42 -3.01 -12.33
C VAL A 59 2.59 -4.50 -12.03
N VAL A 60 2.72 -4.87 -10.76
CA VAL A 60 2.85 -6.28 -10.35
C VAL A 60 1.57 -7.06 -10.65
N MET A 61 0.39 -6.48 -10.38
CA MET A 61 -0.88 -7.12 -10.69
C MET A 61 -1.06 -7.39 -12.19
N VAL A 62 -0.79 -6.39 -13.03
CA VAL A 62 -0.87 -6.52 -14.50
C VAL A 62 0.17 -7.52 -15.00
N GLY A 63 1.39 -7.50 -14.46
CA GLY A 63 2.45 -8.45 -14.81
C GLY A 63 2.03 -9.90 -14.52
N LEU A 64 1.49 -10.17 -13.32
CA LEU A 64 1.01 -11.50 -12.94
C LEU A 64 -0.18 -11.96 -13.80
N ILE A 65 -1.11 -11.06 -14.13
CA ILE A 65 -2.22 -11.36 -15.05
C ILE A 65 -1.69 -11.67 -16.46
N GLY A 66 -0.75 -10.88 -16.98
CA GLY A 66 -0.15 -11.10 -18.30
C GLY A 66 0.54 -12.45 -18.39
N VAL A 67 1.35 -12.82 -17.39
CA VAL A 67 1.97 -14.15 -17.31
C VAL A 67 0.92 -15.26 -17.26
N SER A 68 -0.18 -15.05 -16.51
CA SER A 68 -1.30 -16.01 -16.45
C SER A 68 -1.92 -16.25 -17.83
N ILE A 69 -2.15 -15.18 -18.60
CA ILE A 69 -2.76 -15.26 -19.93
C ILE A 69 -1.83 -15.99 -20.90
N VAL A 70 -0.52 -15.68 -20.88
CA VAL A 70 0.47 -16.35 -21.74
C VAL A 70 0.51 -17.85 -21.45
N LEU A 71 0.58 -18.24 -20.17
CA LEU A 71 0.55 -19.64 -19.78
C LEU A 71 -0.78 -20.33 -20.18
N PHE A 72 -1.90 -19.61 -20.07
CA PHE A 72 -3.21 -20.10 -20.52
C PHE A 72 -3.22 -20.40 -22.03
N ILE A 73 -2.75 -19.47 -22.86
CA ILE A 73 -2.71 -19.65 -24.32
C ILE A 73 -1.82 -20.84 -24.69
N LEU A 74 -0.60 -20.90 -24.14
CA LEU A 74 0.34 -21.99 -24.39
C LEU A 74 -0.23 -23.36 -24.03
N SER A 75 -1.05 -23.44 -22.98
CA SER A 75 -1.68 -24.71 -22.56
C SER A 75 -2.82 -25.21 -23.47
N ARG A 76 -3.40 -24.32 -24.29
CA ARG A 76 -4.56 -24.56 -25.16
C ARG A 76 -4.19 -24.78 -26.63
N THR A 77 -3.08 -24.22 -27.10
CA THR A 77 -2.63 -24.37 -28.50
C THR A 77 -2.03 -25.75 -28.80
N GLN A 78 -2.14 -26.21 -30.06
CA GLN A 78 -1.62 -27.50 -30.56
C GLN A 78 -0.10 -27.70 -30.42
N TRP A 79 0.64 -26.67 -29.99
CA TRP A 79 2.08 -26.71 -29.66
C TRP A 79 2.40 -27.61 -28.45
N ARG A 80 1.37 -28.19 -27.83
CA ARG A 80 1.41 -28.99 -26.61
C ARG A 80 2.37 -30.16 -26.66
N GLU A 81 2.55 -30.81 -27.81
CA GLU A 81 3.48 -31.95 -27.94
C GLU A 81 4.94 -31.50 -27.99
N THR A 82 5.22 -30.40 -28.69
CA THR A 82 6.56 -29.78 -28.78
C THR A 82 6.98 -29.10 -27.46
N VAL A 83 6.03 -28.48 -26.77
CA VAL A 83 6.27 -27.69 -25.55
C VAL A 83 6.14 -28.55 -24.27
N ARG A 84 5.71 -29.82 -24.38
CA ARG A 84 5.53 -30.72 -23.22
C ARG A 84 6.80 -30.89 -22.39
N GLY A 85 7.97 -30.95 -23.04
CA GLY A 85 9.28 -30.98 -22.38
C GLY A 85 9.66 -29.66 -21.71
N TRP A 86 9.13 -28.54 -22.19
CA TRP A 86 9.38 -27.19 -21.70
C TRP A 86 8.40 -26.75 -20.61
N ALA A 87 7.28 -27.45 -20.45
CA ALA A 87 6.20 -27.06 -19.55
C ALA A 87 6.66 -26.96 -18.09
N ALA A 88 7.53 -27.86 -17.63
CA ALA A 88 8.15 -27.79 -16.31
C ALA A 88 9.06 -26.55 -16.17
N GLY A 89 9.81 -26.21 -17.24
CA GLY A 89 10.63 -25.00 -17.30
C GLY A 89 9.80 -23.72 -17.26
N LEU A 90 8.69 -23.67 -17.99
CA LEU A 90 7.75 -22.54 -17.98
C LEU A 90 7.08 -22.35 -16.61
N LEU A 91 6.74 -23.44 -15.92
CA LEU A 91 6.20 -23.38 -14.57
C LEU A 91 7.25 -22.88 -13.57
N ALA A 92 8.49 -23.36 -13.67
CA ALA A 92 9.60 -22.86 -12.85
C ALA A 92 9.86 -21.37 -13.09
N ILE A 93 9.88 -20.92 -14.35
CA ILE A 93 9.99 -19.51 -14.70
C ILE A 93 8.81 -18.72 -14.12
N GLY A 94 7.59 -19.21 -14.24
CA GLY A 94 6.40 -18.57 -13.66
C GLY A 94 6.50 -18.38 -12.14
N VAL A 95 6.97 -19.40 -11.42
CA VAL A 95 7.20 -19.31 -9.95
C VAL A 95 8.30 -18.29 -9.63
N VAL A 96 9.42 -18.31 -10.36
CA VAL A 96 10.52 -17.35 -10.15
C VAL A 96 10.08 -15.91 -10.45
N VAL A 97 9.31 -15.71 -11.53
CA VAL A 97 8.73 -14.40 -11.88
C VAL A 97 7.77 -13.93 -10.79
N MET A 98 6.94 -14.84 -10.25
CA MET A 98 6.04 -14.47 -9.16
C MET A 98 6.81 -14.11 -7.89
N LEU A 99 7.77 -14.91 -7.46
CA LEU A 99 8.59 -14.62 -6.27
C LEU A 99 9.34 -13.30 -6.43
N SER A 100 9.90 -13.04 -7.62
CA SER A 100 10.53 -11.76 -7.96
C SER A 100 9.51 -10.61 -7.91
N ALA A 101 8.30 -10.80 -8.42
CA ALA A 101 7.26 -9.79 -8.40
C ALA A 101 6.77 -9.49 -6.97
N ILE A 102 6.66 -10.52 -6.12
CA ILE A 102 6.38 -10.36 -4.69
C ILE A 102 7.50 -9.56 -4.03
N ALA A 103 8.76 -9.96 -4.24
CA ALA A 103 9.91 -9.25 -3.70
C ALA A 103 9.95 -7.78 -4.15
N LEU A 104 9.63 -7.49 -5.42
CA LEU A 104 9.57 -6.13 -5.93
C LEU A 104 8.41 -5.33 -5.35
N ASP A 105 7.19 -5.90 -5.28
CA ASP A 105 6.06 -5.23 -4.63
C ASP A 105 6.38 -4.96 -3.16
N THR A 106 7.15 -5.86 -2.54
CA THR A 106 7.49 -5.71 -1.12
C THR A 106 8.43 -4.56 -0.80
N THR A 107 9.12 -4.03 -1.79
CA THR A 107 9.92 -2.82 -1.61
C THR A 107 9.12 -1.54 -1.87
N SER A 108 7.84 -1.64 -2.28
CA SER A 108 6.94 -0.49 -2.43
C SER A 108 6.13 -0.27 -1.16
N GLY A 109 6.03 0.98 -0.72
CA GLY A 109 5.34 1.32 0.51
C GLY A 109 5.56 2.76 0.95
N VAL A 110 4.99 3.08 2.10
CA VAL A 110 5.25 4.33 2.83
C VAL A 110 5.93 3.98 4.14
N ALA A 111 7.01 4.69 4.46
CA ALA A 111 7.73 4.61 5.71
C ALA A 111 7.73 5.95 6.43
N VAL A 112 7.57 5.90 7.75
CA VAL A 112 7.71 7.02 8.67
C VAL A 112 8.94 6.74 9.54
N TYR A 113 9.98 7.54 9.38
CA TYR A 113 11.18 7.52 10.22
C TYR A 113 11.10 8.61 11.28
N SER A 114 12.10 8.70 12.16
CA SER A 114 12.17 9.77 13.17
C SER A 114 12.46 11.15 12.57
N ASP A 115 13.11 11.21 11.42
CA ASP A 115 13.65 12.42 10.79
C ASP A 115 13.01 12.76 9.44
N ARG A 116 12.31 11.81 8.82
CA ARG A 116 11.74 11.93 7.48
C ARG A 116 10.57 10.98 7.25
N ALA A 117 9.79 11.27 6.23
CA ALA A 117 8.87 10.30 5.63
C ALA A 117 9.37 9.91 4.23
N GLU A 118 9.12 8.67 3.81
CA GLU A 118 9.50 8.18 2.49
C GLU A 118 8.34 7.41 1.86
N SER A 119 8.06 7.67 0.59
CA SER A 119 7.22 6.82 -0.25
C SER A 119 8.08 6.19 -1.34
N ARG A 120 7.88 4.90 -1.59
CA ARG A 120 8.49 4.17 -2.69
C ARG A 120 7.39 3.47 -3.46
N ILE A 121 7.23 3.81 -4.74
CA ILE A 121 6.19 3.26 -5.59
C ILE A 121 6.83 2.67 -6.84
N LEU A 122 6.60 1.39 -7.09
CA LEU A 122 6.97 0.76 -8.35
C LEU A 122 6.02 1.22 -9.47
N THR A 123 6.59 1.92 -10.45
CA THR A 123 5.92 2.35 -11.68
C THR A 123 6.44 1.57 -12.89
N PHE A 124 5.83 1.75 -14.06
CA PHE A 124 6.34 1.16 -15.31
C PHE A 124 7.75 1.65 -15.70
N LYS A 125 8.21 2.78 -15.15
CA LYS A 125 9.55 3.33 -15.38
C LYS A 125 10.58 2.87 -14.34
N GLY A 126 10.17 2.11 -13.33
CA GLY A 126 10.97 1.72 -12.17
C GLY A 126 10.44 2.32 -10.87
N TYR A 127 11.26 2.29 -9.82
CA TYR A 127 10.90 2.86 -8.53
C TYR A 127 10.95 4.38 -8.56
N GLN A 128 9.80 5.01 -8.30
CA GLN A 128 9.75 6.40 -7.90
C GLN A 128 9.85 6.44 -6.38
N THR A 129 10.91 7.06 -5.88
CA THR A 129 11.15 7.23 -4.44
C THR A 129 11.07 8.71 -4.12
N GLU A 130 10.20 9.07 -3.19
CA GLU A 130 10.09 10.41 -2.66
C GLU A 130 10.44 10.35 -1.18
N SER A 131 11.50 11.06 -0.81
CA SER A 131 11.96 11.15 0.58
C SER A 131 11.88 12.60 1.00
N LEU A 132 11.18 12.85 2.10
CA LEU A 132 10.92 14.20 2.59
C LEU A 132 11.35 14.29 4.06
N PRO A 133 12.52 14.90 4.33
CA PRO A 133 12.93 15.28 5.68
C PRO A 133 11.90 16.22 6.30
N TYR A 134 11.58 16.02 7.58
CA TYR A 134 10.57 16.86 8.26
C TYR A 134 10.97 18.34 8.31
N SER A 135 12.28 18.62 8.34
CA SER A 135 12.82 19.98 8.26
C SER A 135 12.57 20.69 6.93
N GLN A 136 12.21 19.95 5.87
CA GLN A 136 11.94 20.47 4.53
C GLN A 136 10.45 20.50 4.20
N VAL A 137 9.58 20.09 5.13
CA VAL A 137 8.13 20.17 4.96
C VAL A 137 7.70 21.63 4.96
N ARG A 138 7.01 22.05 3.91
CA ARG A 138 6.49 23.41 3.72
C ARG A 138 5.04 23.52 4.16
N TYR A 139 4.24 22.55 3.75
CA TYR A 139 2.85 22.49 4.12
C TYR A 139 2.36 21.05 4.21
N VAL A 140 1.25 20.88 4.91
CA VAL A 140 0.55 19.62 5.10
C VAL A 140 -0.84 19.76 4.53
N THR A 141 -1.27 18.80 3.72
CA THR A 141 -2.68 18.68 3.36
C THR A 141 -3.30 17.58 4.20
N LEU A 142 -4.47 17.85 4.76
CA LEU A 142 -5.23 16.90 5.56
C LEU A 142 -6.71 17.01 5.24
N GLY A 143 -7.48 15.95 5.47
CA GLY A 143 -8.89 15.98 5.10
C GLY A 143 -9.69 14.86 5.69
N CYS A 144 -11.01 14.96 5.56
CA CYS A 144 -11.94 13.88 5.84
C CYS A 144 -13.07 13.92 4.81
N LYS A 145 -13.38 12.76 4.21
CA LYS A 145 -14.58 12.58 3.36
C LYS A 145 -15.33 11.33 3.79
N VAL A 146 -16.65 11.36 3.65
CA VAL A 146 -17.46 10.14 3.81
C VAL A 146 -17.49 9.41 2.48
N ALA A 147 -17.03 8.17 2.46
CA ALA A 147 -17.13 7.30 1.30
C ALA A 147 -18.16 6.20 1.53
N GLN A 148 -18.95 5.89 0.50
CA GLN A 148 -19.81 4.71 0.50
C GLN A 148 -19.02 3.52 -0.02
N THR A 149 -18.71 2.58 0.86
CA THR A 149 -18.01 1.34 0.52
C THR A 149 -18.98 0.17 0.73
N ARG A 150 -19.39 -0.52 -0.34
CA ARG A 150 -20.23 -1.74 -0.26
C ARG A 150 -21.51 -1.61 0.61
N GLY A 151 -22.14 -0.44 0.59
CA GLY A 151 -23.37 -0.18 1.34
C GLY A 151 -23.18 0.30 2.78
N THR A 152 -21.93 0.41 3.27
CA THR A 152 -21.60 1.10 4.51
C THR A 152 -20.98 2.47 4.22
N GLU A 153 -21.38 3.47 5.01
CA GLU A 153 -20.72 4.78 5.01
C GLU A 153 -19.53 4.74 5.96
N GLU A 154 -18.33 5.00 5.44
CA GLU A 154 -17.10 5.04 6.22
C GLU A 154 -16.44 6.41 6.09
N ALA A 155 -15.88 6.91 7.19
CA ALA A 155 -15.08 8.13 7.15
C ALA A 155 -13.68 7.77 6.64
N GLN A 156 -13.24 8.48 5.61
CA GLN A 156 -11.89 8.37 5.05
C GLN A 156 -11.14 9.65 5.34
N VAL A 157 -10.01 9.51 6.02
CA VAL A 157 -9.10 10.63 6.33
C VAL A 157 -7.92 10.65 5.36
N PHE A 158 -7.39 11.86 5.15
CA PHE A 158 -6.28 12.16 4.25
C PHE A 158 -5.20 12.88 5.05
N TYR A 159 -3.94 12.57 4.77
CA TYR A 159 -2.80 13.29 5.31
C TYR A 159 -1.62 13.13 4.36
N ALA A 160 -1.09 14.23 3.85
CA ALA A 160 0.09 14.25 2.98
C ALA A 160 1.03 15.40 3.35
N LEU A 161 2.33 15.11 3.26
CA LEU A 161 3.42 16.04 3.52
C LEU A 161 3.95 16.59 2.19
N HIS A 162 4.11 17.91 2.10
CA HIS A 162 4.59 18.58 0.89
C HIS A 162 5.88 19.34 1.17
N GLY A 163 6.89 19.08 0.37
CA GLY A 163 8.20 19.72 0.42
C GLY A 163 8.42 20.71 -0.71
N ASP A 164 9.68 21.13 -0.85
CA ASP A 164 10.12 21.93 -1.99
C ASP A 164 10.09 21.12 -3.30
N HIS A 165 10.00 21.82 -4.44
CA HIS A 165 10.08 21.24 -5.79
C HIS A 165 9.03 20.17 -6.11
N GLY A 166 7.88 20.17 -5.41
CA GLY A 166 6.76 19.28 -5.70
C GLY A 166 6.92 17.85 -5.17
N VAL A 167 7.82 17.63 -4.20
CA VAL A 167 7.93 16.35 -3.47
C VAL A 167 6.74 16.20 -2.53
N THR A 168 6.01 15.09 -2.65
CA THR A 168 4.81 14.84 -1.85
C THR A 168 4.81 13.40 -1.32
N VAL A 169 4.84 13.28 0.01
CA VAL A 169 4.69 11.99 0.68
C VAL A 169 3.26 11.87 1.21
N ASP A 170 2.43 11.13 0.46
CA ASP A 170 1.05 10.83 0.85
C ASP A 170 1.01 9.66 1.84
N LEU A 171 0.75 9.97 3.11
CA LEU A 171 0.64 8.97 4.18
C LEU A 171 -0.66 8.16 4.09
N GLN A 172 -1.59 8.51 3.20
CA GLN A 172 -2.75 7.68 2.90
C GLN A 172 -2.40 6.52 1.95
N GLN A 173 -1.30 6.60 1.19
CA GLN A 173 -0.94 5.55 0.25
C GLN A 173 -0.71 4.24 1.00
N GLY A 174 -1.56 3.25 0.76
CA GLY A 174 -1.54 1.95 1.47
C GLY A 174 -2.44 1.87 2.70
N LEU A 175 -2.99 3.00 3.18
CA LEU A 175 -4.04 3.05 4.21
C LEU A 175 -5.32 2.35 3.74
N VAL A 176 -5.66 2.51 2.45
CA VAL A 176 -6.95 2.15 1.84
C VAL A 176 -7.35 0.67 2.03
N LYS A 177 -6.48 -0.21 2.55
CA LYS A 177 -6.84 -1.61 2.84
C LYS A 177 -6.30 -2.24 4.14
N ARG A 178 -5.30 -1.69 4.86
CA ARG A 178 -4.49 -2.58 5.76
C ARG A 178 -3.81 -2.05 7.01
N ALA A 179 -3.49 -0.77 7.14
CA ALA A 179 -3.08 -0.33 8.48
C ALA A 179 -4.35 -0.33 9.33
N PRO A 180 -4.37 -0.96 10.52
CA PRO A 180 -5.39 -0.62 11.50
C PRO A 180 -5.37 0.90 11.62
N ASP A 181 -6.53 1.55 11.54
CA ASP A 181 -6.63 3.01 11.59
C ASP A 181 -5.79 3.58 12.74
N SER A 182 -5.67 2.85 13.86
CA SER A 182 -4.83 3.18 15.01
C SER A 182 -3.32 3.22 14.73
N THR A 183 -2.75 2.27 13.98
CA THR A 183 -1.32 2.25 13.64
C THR A 183 -0.99 3.41 12.71
N TRP A 184 -1.85 3.64 11.71
CA TRP A 184 -1.70 4.77 10.81
C TRP A 184 -1.84 6.10 11.57
N LEU A 185 -2.83 6.23 12.44
CA LEU A 185 -3.07 7.44 13.22
C LEU A 185 -1.88 7.76 14.13
N LYS A 186 -1.26 6.74 14.73
CA LYS A 186 0.00 6.88 15.48
C LYS A 186 1.17 7.30 14.59
N ALA A 187 1.25 6.78 13.36
CA ALA A 187 2.27 7.18 12.40
C ALA A 187 2.11 8.65 11.97
N VAL A 188 0.89 9.07 11.65
CA VAL A 188 0.57 10.46 11.33
C VAL A 188 0.83 11.37 12.53
N HIS A 189 0.40 10.98 13.73
CA HIS A 189 0.68 11.74 14.94
C HIS A 189 2.18 11.91 15.16
N THR A 190 2.95 10.83 15.01
CA THR A 190 4.41 10.85 15.15
C THR A 190 5.03 11.80 14.13
N ALA A 191 4.64 11.70 12.86
CA ALA A 191 5.11 12.57 11.80
C ALA A 191 4.72 14.04 12.02
N ASP A 192 3.48 14.32 12.46
CA ASP A 192 3.00 15.68 12.68
C ASP A 192 3.63 16.33 13.91
N SER A 193 3.85 15.57 14.98
CA SER A 193 4.42 16.07 16.25
C SER A 193 5.86 16.57 16.13
N VAL A 194 6.60 16.10 15.12
CA VAL A 194 7.98 16.53 14.84
C VAL A 194 8.04 17.68 13.82
N LEU A 195 6.91 18.06 13.22
CA LEU A 195 6.84 19.24 12.36
C LEU A 195 6.96 20.51 13.21
N PRO A 196 7.74 21.52 12.78
CA PRO A 196 7.81 22.77 13.50
C PRO A 196 6.45 23.49 13.41
N ALA A 197 5.74 23.55 14.55
CA ALA A 197 4.35 24.01 14.63
C ALA A 197 4.10 25.39 14.01
N LEU A 198 5.09 26.30 14.10
CA LEU A 198 4.96 27.69 13.64
C LEU A 198 5.36 27.92 12.17
N SER A 199 6.00 26.96 11.49
CA SER A 199 6.53 27.16 10.14
C SER A 199 5.83 26.36 9.04
N VAL A 200 4.98 25.39 9.41
CA VAL A 200 4.33 24.50 8.45
C VAL A 200 2.87 24.92 8.28
N ARG A 201 2.52 25.36 7.06
CA ARG A 201 1.14 25.71 6.71
C ARG A 201 0.28 24.44 6.65
N ARG A 202 -0.96 24.51 7.12
CA ARG A 202 -1.93 23.42 6.99
C ARG A 202 -3.02 23.80 6.00
N GLU A 203 -3.46 22.83 5.21
CA GLU A 203 -4.51 22.99 4.20
C GLU A 203 -5.49 21.82 4.29
N VAL A 204 -6.77 22.11 4.05
CA VAL A 204 -7.82 21.08 4.08
C VAL A 204 -8.14 20.58 2.68
N GLU A 205 -7.76 19.34 2.37
CA GLU A 205 -8.00 18.69 1.08
C GLU A 205 -8.49 17.23 1.25
N PRO A 206 -9.57 16.81 0.56
CA PRO A 206 -10.40 17.62 -0.33
C PRO A 206 -11.16 18.71 0.44
N ARG A 207 -11.39 19.85 -0.21
CA ARG A 207 -12.09 20.97 0.40
C ARG A 207 -13.55 20.54 0.69
N PRO A 208 -14.01 20.61 1.94
CA PRO A 208 -15.37 20.21 2.28
C PRO A 208 -16.37 21.25 1.77
N ASP A 209 -17.60 20.81 1.49
CA ASP A 209 -18.70 21.68 1.09
C ASP A 209 -19.10 22.63 2.23
N SER A 210 -18.82 22.25 3.49
CA SER A 210 -19.03 23.08 4.67
C SER A 210 -18.19 22.62 5.88
N ALA A 211 -17.94 23.53 6.81
CA ALA A 211 -17.30 23.22 8.10
C ALA A 211 -18.06 22.13 8.90
N SER A 212 -19.39 22.09 8.81
CA SER A 212 -20.21 21.09 9.49
C SER A 212 -20.04 19.69 8.90
N GLN A 213 -19.90 19.58 7.58
CA GLN A 213 -19.60 18.31 6.90
C GLN A 213 -18.24 17.76 7.32
N TYR A 214 -17.21 18.62 7.37
CA TYR A 214 -15.88 18.23 7.84
C TYR A 214 -15.92 17.74 9.29
N LYS A 215 -16.49 18.53 10.21
CA LYS A 215 -16.62 18.15 11.62
C LYS A 215 -17.40 16.86 11.80
N GLY A 216 -18.49 16.67 11.06
CA GLY A 216 -19.28 15.44 11.07
C GLY A 216 -18.50 14.22 10.59
N CYS A 217 -17.65 14.39 9.57
CA CYS A 217 -16.77 13.33 9.08
C CYS A 217 -15.70 12.96 10.10
N VAL A 218 -15.00 13.94 10.67
CA VAL A 218 -13.95 13.72 11.69
C VAL A 218 -14.55 13.07 12.93
N GLU A 219 -15.72 13.51 13.37
CA GLU A 219 -16.42 12.90 14.51
C GLU A 219 -16.80 11.44 14.24
N ARG A 220 -17.23 11.13 13.01
CA ARG A 220 -17.50 9.75 12.59
C ARG A 220 -16.23 8.90 12.61
N PHE A 221 -15.13 9.42 12.07
CA PHE A 221 -13.83 8.76 12.12
C PHE A 221 -13.39 8.51 13.57
N ARG A 222 -13.52 9.52 14.45
CA ARG A 222 -13.21 9.42 15.88
C ARG A 222 -13.99 8.31 16.58
N ARG A 223 -15.28 8.14 16.25
CA ARG A 223 -16.11 7.05 16.81
C ARG A 223 -15.70 5.66 16.34
N GLN A 224 -15.04 5.55 15.19
CA GLN A 224 -14.51 4.29 14.67
C GLN A 224 -13.17 3.90 15.33
N GLN A 225 -12.50 4.84 16.00
CA GLN A 225 -11.25 4.60 16.71
C GLN A 225 -11.46 4.03 18.12
N SER A 226 -10.43 3.33 18.62
CA SER A 226 -10.37 2.87 20.01
C SER A 226 -10.36 4.05 20.98
N ASP A 227 -10.84 3.87 22.21
CA ASP A 227 -10.88 4.96 23.21
C ASP A 227 -9.49 5.58 23.47
N ALA A 228 -8.43 4.78 23.40
CA ALA A 228 -7.05 5.25 23.58
C ALA A 228 -6.55 6.14 22.43
N ASP A 229 -7.11 5.98 21.23
CA ASP A 229 -6.66 6.68 20.02
C ASP A 229 -7.52 7.90 19.67
N LYS A 230 -8.68 8.09 20.33
CA LYS A 230 -9.59 9.23 20.09
C LYS A 230 -8.93 10.59 20.30
N ALA A 231 -8.02 10.70 21.28
CA ALA A 231 -7.29 11.95 21.54
C ALA A 231 -6.39 12.34 20.35
N LEU A 232 -5.77 11.36 19.69
CA LEU A 232 -4.92 11.59 18.52
C LEU A 232 -5.71 12.18 17.35
N VAL A 233 -6.99 11.79 17.19
CA VAL A 233 -7.86 12.37 16.15
C VAL A 233 -8.06 13.86 16.39
N THR A 234 -8.37 14.27 17.62
CA THR A 234 -8.53 15.68 17.98
C THR A 234 -7.22 16.45 17.81
N GLU A 235 -6.10 15.85 18.22
CA GLU A 235 -4.77 16.45 18.09
C GLU A 235 -4.32 16.64 16.64
N ILE A 236 -4.81 15.85 15.68
CA ILE A 236 -4.42 15.98 14.27
C ILE A 236 -5.45 16.80 13.47
N PHE A 237 -6.74 16.50 13.60
CA PHE A 237 -7.79 16.98 12.68
C PHE A 237 -8.66 18.10 13.26
N GLU A 238 -8.63 18.33 14.58
CA GLU A 238 -9.48 19.34 15.24
C GLU A 238 -8.67 20.53 15.79
N ARG A 239 -7.43 20.74 15.29
CA ARG A 239 -6.60 21.88 15.68
C ARG A 239 -7.27 23.21 15.36
N PRO A 240 -7.05 24.26 16.18
CA PRO A 240 -7.56 25.60 15.91
C PRO A 240 -7.23 26.09 14.49
N GLU A 241 -5.98 25.88 14.05
CA GLU A 241 -5.48 26.23 12.70
C GLU A 241 -6.30 25.59 11.57
N ILE A 242 -6.80 24.38 11.78
CA ILE A 242 -7.63 23.66 10.80
C ILE A 242 -9.04 24.20 10.83
N THR A 243 -9.59 24.42 12.03
CA THR A 243 -10.96 24.93 12.18
C THR A 243 -11.15 26.34 11.62
N THR A 244 -10.08 27.16 11.58
CA THR A 244 -10.12 28.50 10.96
C THR A 244 -10.10 28.49 9.43
N LEU A 245 -9.75 27.36 8.81
CA LEU A 245 -9.70 27.20 7.35
C LEU A 245 -11.05 26.74 6.75
N LEU A 246 -12.03 26.41 7.61
CA LEU A 246 -13.31 25.78 7.28
C LEU A 246 -14.48 26.76 7.26
#